data_AF-A0A534C4I5-F1
#
_entry.id   AF-A0A534C4I5-F1
#
_cell.length_a   1.000
_cell.length_b   1.000
_cell.length_c   1.000
_cell.angle_alpha   90.00
_cell.angle_beta   90.00
_cell.angle_gamma   90.00
#
_symmetry.space_group_name_H-M   'P 1'
#
loop_
_entity.id
_entity.type
_entity.pdbx_description
1 polymer ?
#
loop_
_entity_poly.entity_id
_entity_poly.type
_entity_poly.pdbx_seq_one_letter_code
_entity_poly.pdbx_strand_id
1 'polypeptide(L)'
;GFENSATAGIVSAKGRTLDSGYVPFIQTDVPINPGNSGGPLFNMRGEVVGINSQIYSRSGGYMGVSFSIPIDVAMQVGQQLQTTGHVTRGKLGVVIQPVTQGLADSFGLPQPQGALVSSVEKGGPAERAGIESGDVILKLNGAPLKDSSELPVQIAAITPGTNVQLEIWRNHATREVTVKLGTVADKSTAASAGPHQEGGKLGLAVRPLTAEEQRGANTKGGLVVERASGPAAEAGIQPGDVVLAANGSPVYNAEELRSAVEKSKGHVALLIQRGDSRLFVPVRVG
;
A
#
# COMPACT_ATOMS: atom_id res chain seq x y z
N GLY A 1 0.93 -27.02 31.80
CA GLY A 1 -0.03 -28.05 31.34
C GLY A 1 -0.44 -27.73 29.93
N PHE A 2 -0.46 -28.70 29.01
CA PHE A 2 -0.35 -28.60 27.54
C PHE A 2 1.06 -28.53 26.95
N GLU A 3 2.12 -28.69 27.75
CA GLU A 3 3.49 -28.82 27.22
C GLU A 3 3.58 -30.03 26.27
N ASN A 4 4.16 -29.84 25.09
CA ASN A 4 4.29 -30.85 24.02
C ASN A 4 2.94 -31.38 23.47
N SER A 5 1.89 -30.56 23.42
CA SER A 5 0.63 -30.92 22.75
C SER A 5 0.74 -30.76 21.23
N ALA A 6 0.26 -31.75 20.48
CA ALA A 6 0.13 -31.68 19.03
C ALA A 6 -1.34 -31.50 18.63
N THR A 7 -1.59 -30.59 17.69
CA THR A 7 -2.91 -30.35 17.10
C THR A 7 -2.79 -30.40 15.58
N ALA A 8 -3.89 -30.76 14.90
CA ALA A 8 -3.93 -30.90 13.46
C ALA A 8 -5.05 -30.05 12.87
N GLY A 9 -4.88 -29.73 11.58
CA GLY A 9 -5.78 -28.86 10.82
C GLY A 9 -5.32 -28.78 9.37
N ILE A 10 -5.88 -27.85 8.63
CA ILE A 10 -5.61 -27.59 7.22
C ILE A 10 -5.08 -26.16 7.01
N VAL A 11 -4.43 -25.95 5.86
CA VAL A 11 -4.11 -24.60 5.39
C VAL A 11 -5.38 -23.99 4.79
N SER A 12 -5.91 -22.96 5.45
CA SER A 12 -7.10 -22.24 5.00
C SER A 12 -6.77 -21.19 3.94
N ALA A 13 -5.62 -20.52 4.07
CA ALA A 13 -5.13 -19.55 3.08
C ALA A 13 -3.61 -19.35 3.20
N LYS A 14 -2.99 -18.81 2.15
CA LYS A 14 -1.58 -18.40 2.12
C LYS A 14 -1.49 -16.92 1.79
N GLY A 15 -0.42 -16.25 2.23
CA GLY A 15 -0.18 -14.85 1.87
C GLY A 15 -1.08 -13.85 2.57
N ARG A 16 -1.58 -14.15 3.78
CA ARG A 16 -2.41 -13.22 4.53
C ARG A 16 -1.57 -12.10 5.12
N THR A 17 -1.82 -10.88 4.67
CA THR A 17 -1.28 -9.66 5.27
C THR A 17 -2.17 -9.22 6.43
N LEU A 18 -1.56 -8.92 7.58
CA LEU A 18 -2.25 -8.35 8.75
C LEU A 18 -1.89 -6.86 8.86
N ASP A 19 -2.72 -6.09 9.58
CA ASP A 19 -2.72 -4.61 9.63
C ASP A 19 -1.37 -3.94 9.96
N SER A 20 -0.36 -4.69 10.41
CA SER A 20 0.94 -4.19 10.85
C SER A 20 2.16 -4.91 10.23
N GLY A 21 1.98 -5.77 9.22
CA GLY A 21 3.00 -6.76 8.85
C GLY A 21 3.55 -6.69 7.42
N TYR A 22 4.88 -6.81 7.30
CA TYR A 22 5.59 -7.22 6.08
C TYR A 22 5.61 -8.74 5.87
N VAL A 23 4.91 -9.48 6.74
CA VAL A 23 4.97 -10.94 6.80
C VAL A 23 3.72 -11.54 6.14
N PRO A 24 3.87 -12.36 5.09
CA PRO A 24 2.76 -13.04 4.44
C PRO A 24 2.38 -14.30 5.23
N PHE A 25 1.47 -14.19 6.20
CA PHE A 25 1.13 -15.31 7.07
C PHE A 25 0.47 -16.48 6.32
N ILE A 26 0.74 -17.68 6.80
CA ILE A 26 -0.04 -18.89 6.53
C ILE A 26 -1.22 -18.87 7.48
N GLN A 27 -2.43 -18.93 6.94
CA GLN A 27 -3.65 -19.07 7.73
C GLN A 27 -4.02 -20.54 7.83
N THR A 28 -4.27 -21.01 9.06
CA THR A 28 -4.71 -22.38 9.33
C THR A 28 -5.89 -22.39 10.30
N ASP A 29 -6.62 -23.49 10.33
CA ASP A 29 -7.54 -23.81 11.42
C ASP A 29 -6.89 -24.68 12.51
N VAL A 30 -5.57 -24.87 12.49
CA VAL A 30 -4.84 -25.57 13.56
C VAL A 30 -5.09 -24.83 14.89
N PRO A 31 -5.58 -25.51 15.95
CA PRO A 31 -5.76 -24.90 17.25
C PRO A 31 -4.43 -24.40 17.84
N ILE A 32 -4.31 -23.08 18.00
CA ILE A 32 -3.18 -22.39 18.65
C ILE A 32 -3.72 -21.63 19.85
N ASN A 33 -3.11 -21.83 21.02
CA ASN A 33 -3.42 -21.10 22.25
C ASN A 33 -2.14 -20.44 22.79
N PRO A 34 -2.25 -19.47 23.72
CA PRO A 34 -1.10 -18.93 24.43
C PRO A 34 -0.19 -20.06 24.96
N GLY A 35 1.11 -19.99 24.66
CA GLY A 35 2.09 -21.04 24.93
C GLY A 35 2.55 -21.82 23.70
N ASN A 36 1.79 -21.82 22.60
CA ASN A 36 2.19 -22.44 21.33
C ASN A 36 2.97 -21.49 20.40
N SER A 37 2.97 -20.19 20.69
CA SER A 37 3.72 -19.19 19.91
C SER A 37 5.22 -19.49 19.93
N GLY A 38 5.84 -19.44 18.76
CA GLY A 38 7.24 -19.85 18.53
C GLY A 38 7.40 -21.33 18.18
N GLY A 39 6.37 -22.16 18.37
CA GLY A 39 6.39 -23.57 18.00
C GLY A 39 6.29 -23.80 16.48
N PRO A 40 6.79 -24.95 15.98
CA PRO A 40 6.75 -25.29 14.57
C PRO A 40 5.34 -25.70 14.10
N LEU A 41 5.02 -25.34 12.87
CA LEU A 41 3.93 -25.91 12.08
C LEU A 41 4.53 -26.92 11.11
N PHE A 42 4.06 -28.16 11.13
CA PHE A 42 4.54 -29.24 10.27
C PHE A 42 3.57 -29.55 9.14
N ASN A 43 4.09 -30.01 8.00
CA ASN A 43 3.29 -30.74 7.03
C ASN A 43 3.27 -32.26 7.34
N MET A 44 2.50 -33.03 6.56
CA MET A 44 2.35 -34.48 6.75
C MET A 44 3.66 -35.29 6.57
N ARG A 45 4.72 -34.68 6.01
CA ARG A 45 6.05 -35.31 5.90
C ARG A 45 6.94 -35.00 7.11
N GLY A 46 6.46 -34.24 8.10
CA GLY A 46 7.25 -33.81 9.25
C GLY A 46 8.20 -32.64 8.95
N GLU A 47 8.07 -31.99 7.80
CA GLU A 47 8.86 -30.81 7.46
C GLU A 47 8.23 -29.57 8.13
N VAL A 48 9.06 -28.69 8.70
CA VAL A 48 8.59 -27.40 9.25
C VAL A 48 8.24 -26.48 8.10
N VAL A 49 6.99 -26.04 8.03
CA VAL A 49 6.48 -25.13 6.98
C VAL A 49 6.17 -23.73 7.51
N GLY A 50 6.13 -23.55 8.84
CA GLY A 50 5.98 -22.24 9.44
C GLY A 50 6.24 -22.23 10.94
N ILE A 51 6.23 -21.03 11.52
CA ILE A 51 6.36 -20.78 12.96
C ILE A 51 5.07 -20.15 13.46
N ASN A 52 4.42 -20.79 14.42
CA ASN A 52 3.18 -20.34 15.03
C ASN A 52 3.40 -18.98 15.69
N SER A 53 2.59 -17.98 15.36
CA SER A 53 2.80 -16.62 15.84
C SER A 53 1.62 -16.13 16.66
N GLN A 54 0.45 -16.01 16.03
CA GLN A 54 -0.71 -15.36 16.61
C GLN A 54 -2.02 -15.97 16.12
N ILE A 55 -3.10 -15.71 16.84
CA ILE A 55 -4.47 -16.06 16.45
C ILE A 55 -5.27 -14.78 16.19
N TYR A 56 -6.32 -14.88 15.38
CA TYR A 56 -7.36 -13.84 15.36
C TYR A 56 -8.37 -14.14 16.46
N SER A 57 -8.38 -13.35 17.54
CA SER A 57 -9.32 -13.55 18.64
C SER A 57 -9.75 -12.25 19.29
N ARG A 58 -11.04 -12.10 19.56
CA ARG A 58 -11.60 -11.00 20.38
C ARG A 58 -11.60 -11.32 21.87
N SER A 59 -11.52 -12.61 22.23
CA SER A 59 -11.60 -13.11 23.61
C SER A 59 -10.27 -13.64 24.16
N GLY A 60 -9.24 -13.76 23.30
CA GLY A 60 -7.95 -14.36 23.63
C GLY A 60 -7.89 -15.89 23.46
N GLY A 61 -9.03 -16.56 23.20
CA GLY A 61 -9.10 -17.98 22.88
C GLY A 61 -9.12 -18.26 21.38
N TYR A 62 -8.69 -19.46 20.97
CA TYR A 62 -8.80 -19.91 19.58
C TYR A 62 -10.26 -19.89 19.09
N MET A 63 -10.47 -19.34 17.89
CA MET A 63 -11.80 -19.20 17.25
C MET A 63 -11.81 -19.74 15.81
N GLY A 64 -10.97 -20.72 15.47
CA GLY A 64 -10.91 -21.26 14.11
C GLY A 64 -9.91 -20.60 13.18
N VAL A 65 -9.18 -19.57 13.64
CA VAL A 65 -8.26 -18.78 12.79
C VAL A 65 -6.93 -18.55 13.48
N SER A 66 -5.90 -19.15 12.90
CA SER A 66 -4.52 -19.14 13.37
C SER A 66 -3.58 -18.65 12.27
N PHE A 67 -2.51 -17.94 12.65
CA PHE A 67 -1.52 -17.39 11.74
C PHE A 67 -0.09 -17.83 12.10
N SER A 68 0.61 -18.34 11.08
CA SER A 68 1.99 -18.79 11.19
C SER A 68 2.87 -18.06 10.18
N ILE A 69 4.07 -17.68 10.61
CA ILE A 69 5.10 -17.07 9.76
C ILE A 69 5.66 -18.17 8.84
N PRO A 70 5.72 -17.99 7.52
CA PRO A 70 6.31 -18.99 6.62
C PRO A 70 7.76 -19.31 7.01
N ILE A 71 8.16 -20.58 6.89
CA ILE A 71 9.50 -21.03 7.32
C ILE A 71 10.62 -20.29 6.58
N ASP A 72 10.45 -19.97 5.29
CA ASP A 72 11.46 -19.25 4.50
C ASP A 72 11.76 -17.87 5.10
N VAL A 73 10.73 -17.16 5.56
CA VAL A 73 10.86 -15.85 6.23
C VAL A 73 11.60 -16.01 7.56
N ALA A 74 11.24 -17.02 8.34
CA ALA A 74 11.88 -17.29 9.63
C ALA A 74 13.36 -17.66 9.45
N MET A 75 13.69 -18.48 8.45
CA MET A 75 15.07 -18.87 8.14
C MET A 75 15.91 -17.67 7.67
N GLN A 76 15.35 -16.79 6.82
CA GLN A 76 16.03 -15.57 6.40
C GLN A 76 16.32 -14.63 7.58
N VAL A 77 15.35 -14.47 8.48
CA VAL A 77 15.51 -13.66 9.71
C VAL A 77 16.55 -14.29 10.63
N GLY A 78 16.48 -15.59 10.86
CA GLY A 78 17.43 -16.34 11.70
C GLY A 78 18.86 -16.21 11.18
N GLN A 79 19.05 -16.34 9.87
CA GLN A 79 20.37 -16.17 9.24
C GLN A 79 20.93 -14.77 9.45
N GLN A 80 20.12 -13.72 9.30
CA GLN A 80 20.55 -12.34 9.55
C GLN A 80 20.93 -12.13 11.02
N LEU A 81 20.08 -12.57 11.96
CA LEU A 81 20.36 -12.44 13.39
C LEU A 81 21.66 -13.16 13.79
N GLN A 82 21.93 -14.33 13.24
CA GLN A 82 23.17 -15.07 13.50
C GLN A 82 24.41 -14.38 12.91
N THR A 83 24.28 -13.71 11.76
CA THR A 83 25.42 -13.14 11.02
C THR A 83 25.74 -11.69 11.40
N THR A 84 24.72 -10.86 11.59
CA THR A 84 24.88 -9.41 11.82
C THR A 84 24.31 -8.95 13.17
N GLY A 85 23.61 -9.81 13.90
CA GLY A 85 22.96 -9.46 15.17
C GLY A 85 21.68 -8.62 15.03
N HIS A 86 21.26 -8.26 13.82
CA HIS A 86 20.06 -7.45 13.57
C HIS A 86 19.42 -7.77 12.21
N VAL A 87 18.11 -7.53 12.09
CA VAL A 87 17.37 -7.76 10.83
C VAL A 87 17.29 -6.44 10.06
N THR A 88 17.69 -6.46 8.79
CA THR A 88 17.50 -5.33 7.88
C THR A 88 16.51 -5.69 6.78
N ARG A 89 15.59 -4.78 6.47
CA ARG A 89 14.57 -4.97 5.44
C ARG A 89 14.72 -3.97 4.32
N GLY A 90 14.48 -4.42 3.10
CA GLY A 90 14.44 -3.56 1.92
C GLY A 90 13.35 -2.50 2.05
N LYS A 91 13.65 -1.28 1.62
CA LYS A 91 12.71 -0.16 1.56
C LYS A 91 12.74 0.45 0.16
N LEU A 92 11.57 0.62 -0.44
CA LEU A 92 11.41 1.33 -1.71
C LEU A 92 11.28 2.85 -1.51
N GLY A 93 10.66 3.28 -0.40
CA GLY A 93 10.45 4.72 -0.10
C GLY A 93 9.24 5.31 -0.81
N VAL A 94 8.13 4.56 -0.84
CA VAL A 94 6.86 4.98 -1.42
C VAL A 94 5.72 4.71 -0.44
N VAL A 95 4.68 5.54 -0.51
CA VAL A 95 3.37 5.22 0.03
C VAL A 95 2.50 4.77 -1.12
N ILE A 96 1.80 3.65 -0.91
CA ILE A 96 0.99 3.01 -1.95
C ILE A 96 -0.45 2.87 -1.48
N GLN A 97 -1.34 2.69 -2.45
CA GLN A 97 -2.74 2.35 -2.23
C GLN A 97 -3.23 1.33 -3.26
N PRO A 98 -4.35 0.64 -2.98
CA PRO A 98 -5.01 -0.23 -3.95
C PRO A 98 -5.47 0.55 -5.19
N VAL A 99 -5.47 -0.12 -6.34
CA VAL A 99 -6.06 0.38 -7.58
C VAL A 99 -7.52 -0.06 -7.65
N THR A 100 -8.44 0.88 -7.45
CA THR A 100 -9.88 0.62 -7.68
C THR A 100 -10.20 0.74 -9.18
N GLN A 101 -11.37 0.27 -9.61
CA GLN A 101 -11.81 0.45 -11.00
C GLN A 101 -11.83 1.92 -11.43
N GLY A 102 -12.35 2.83 -10.60
CA GLY A 102 -12.36 4.26 -10.92
C GLY A 102 -10.96 4.87 -11.06
N LEU A 103 -9.98 4.39 -10.27
CA LEU A 103 -8.57 4.80 -10.43
C LEU A 103 -7.97 4.22 -11.71
N ALA A 104 -8.22 2.94 -11.99
CA ALA A 104 -7.79 2.31 -13.24
C ALA A 104 -8.31 3.08 -14.46
N ASP A 105 -9.60 3.42 -14.48
CA ASP A 105 -10.21 4.22 -15.56
C ASP A 105 -9.55 5.61 -15.69
N SER A 106 -9.32 6.28 -14.56
CA SER A 106 -8.72 7.63 -14.51
C SER A 106 -7.29 7.67 -15.07
N PHE A 107 -6.51 6.61 -14.80
CA PHE A 107 -5.14 6.46 -15.31
C PHE A 107 -5.07 5.66 -16.64
N GLY A 108 -6.21 5.25 -17.17
CA GLY A 108 -6.36 4.42 -18.37
C GLY A 108 -5.66 3.07 -18.29
N LEU A 109 -5.60 2.45 -17.11
CA LEU A 109 -5.12 1.09 -16.95
C LEU A 109 -6.12 0.09 -17.56
N PRO A 110 -5.65 -1.00 -18.21
CA PRO A 110 -6.53 -2.05 -18.72
C PRO A 110 -7.29 -2.81 -17.63
N GLN A 111 -6.70 -2.94 -16.44
CA GLN A 111 -7.26 -3.70 -15.31
C GLN A 111 -6.91 -3.02 -13.98
N PRO A 112 -7.78 -3.10 -12.96
CA PRO A 112 -7.52 -2.56 -11.62
C PRO A 112 -6.58 -3.46 -10.81
N GLN A 113 -5.31 -3.48 -11.20
CA GLN A 113 -4.27 -4.30 -10.57
C GLN A 113 -3.00 -3.49 -10.26
N GLY A 114 -2.15 -4.03 -9.39
CA GLY A 114 -0.88 -3.43 -9.00
C GLY A 114 -0.98 -2.51 -7.77
N ALA A 115 0.07 -1.70 -7.58
CA ALA A 115 0.21 -0.77 -6.47
C ALA A 115 0.31 0.67 -6.97
N LEU A 116 -0.71 1.50 -6.74
CA LEU A 116 -0.68 2.93 -7.07
C LEU A 116 0.17 3.67 -6.04
N VAL A 117 1.18 4.40 -6.50
CA VAL A 117 2.05 5.25 -5.69
C VAL A 117 1.34 6.57 -5.40
N SER A 118 0.95 6.79 -4.15
CA SER A 118 0.31 8.05 -3.71
C SER A 118 1.33 9.11 -3.32
N SER A 119 2.48 8.69 -2.78
CA SER A 119 3.59 9.59 -2.49
C SER A 119 4.94 8.88 -2.53
N VAL A 120 5.99 9.68 -2.74
CA VAL A 120 7.37 9.21 -2.77
C VAL A 120 8.14 9.95 -1.68
N GLU A 121 8.93 9.21 -0.91
CA GLU A 121 9.79 9.77 0.13
C GLU A 121 10.90 10.61 -0.53
N LYS A 122 10.98 11.88 -0.14
CA LYS A 122 12.00 12.82 -0.63
C LYS A 122 13.41 12.33 -0.27
N GLY A 123 14.31 12.30 -1.26
CA GLY A 123 15.65 11.73 -1.18
C GLY A 123 15.69 10.21 -1.10
N GLY A 124 14.52 9.56 -1.09
CA GLY A 124 14.37 8.11 -0.95
C GLY A 124 14.84 7.33 -2.19
N PRO A 125 14.95 6.00 -2.08
CA PRO A 125 15.33 5.12 -3.18
C PRO A 125 14.47 5.29 -4.44
N ALA A 126 13.15 5.34 -4.27
CA ALA A 126 12.19 5.51 -5.36
C ALA A 126 12.33 6.86 -6.08
N GLU A 127 12.44 7.97 -5.35
CA GLU A 127 12.62 9.30 -5.95
C GLU A 127 13.92 9.37 -6.76
N ARG A 128 15.02 8.82 -6.24
CA ARG A 128 16.31 8.76 -6.94
C ARG A 128 16.27 7.92 -8.22
N ALA A 129 15.37 6.95 -8.30
CA ALA A 129 15.13 6.15 -9.49
C ALA A 129 14.11 6.77 -10.45
N GLY A 130 13.54 7.94 -10.12
CA GLY A 130 12.57 8.64 -10.94
C GLY A 130 11.14 8.13 -10.83
N ILE A 131 10.80 7.38 -9.77
CA ILE A 131 9.40 7.03 -9.46
C ILE A 131 8.69 8.29 -8.96
N GLU A 132 7.44 8.45 -9.39
CA GLU A 132 6.61 9.62 -9.13
C GLU A 132 5.26 9.21 -8.55
N SER A 133 4.59 10.12 -7.85
CA SER A 133 3.19 9.94 -7.46
C SER A 133 2.31 9.83 -8.70
N GLY A 134 1.42 8.85 -8.75
CA GLY A 134 0.59 8.53 -9.91
C GLY A 134 1.12 7.35 -10.74
N ASP A 135 2.33 6.86 -10.46
CA ASP A 135 2.80 5.60 -11.02
C ASP A 135 2.00 4.43 -10.47
N VAL A 136 1.64 3.47 -11.32
CA VAL A 136 1.15 2.16 -10.86
C VAL A 136 2.21 1.10 -11.09
N ILE A 137 2.71 0.50 -10.01
CA ILE A 137 3.69 -0.60 -10.09
C ILE A 137 2.93 -1.88 -10.44
N LEU A 138 3.26 -2.48 -11.59
CA LEU A 138 2.61 -3.66 -12.15
C LEU A 138 3.40 -4.94 -11.91
N LYS A 139 4.74 -4.86 -11.93
CA LYS A 139 5.62 -6.02 -11.70
C LYS A 139 6.82 -5.66 -10.85
N LEU A 140 7.33 -6.64 -10.12
CA LEU A 140 8.61 -6.60 -9.40
C LEU A 140 9.45 -7.80 -9.85
N ASN A 141 10.64 -7.53 -10.40
CA ASN A 141 11.57 -8.53 -10.93
C ASN A 141 10.89 -9.54 -11.89
N GLY A 142 10.00 -9.02 -12.76
CA GLY A 142 9.23 -9.82 -13.71
C GLY A 142 7.99 -10.53 -13.13
N ALA A 143 7.83 -10.58 -11.79
CA ALA A 143 6.64 -11.15 -11.16
C ALA A 143 5.49 -10.13 -11.14
N PRO A 144 4.29 -10.46 -11.63
CA PRO A 144 3.14 -9.56 -11.62
C PRO A 144 2.61 -9.35 -10.20
N LEU A 145 2.19 -8.12 -9.91
CA LEU A 145 1.52 -7.73 -8.69
C LEU A 145 0.01 -7.73 -8.91
N LYS A 146 -0.71 -8.58 -8.18
CA LYS A 146 -2.18 -8.66 -8.30
C LYS A 146 -2.86 -7.57 -7.48
N ASP A 147 -2.30 -7.27 -6.31
CA ASP A 147 -2.80 -6.25 -5.41
C ASP A 147 -1.66 -5.44 -4.77
N SER A 148 -2.01 -4.30 -4.17
CA SER A 148 -1.03 -3.39 -3.58
C SER A 148 -0.35 -3.97 -2.33
N SER A 149 -0.94 -4.95 -1.65
CA SER A 149 -0.40 -5.56 -0.44
C SER A 149 0.74 -6.53 -0.71
N GLU A 150 0.85 -7.05 -1.94
CA GLU A 150 1.95 -7.92 -2.36
C GLU A 150 3.30 -7.16 -2.41
N LEU A 151 3.30 -5.88 -2.79
CA LEU A 151 4.53 -5.12 -3.00
C LEU A 151 5.37 -4.95 -1.70
N PRO A 152 4.82 -4.47 -0.57
CA PRO A 152 5.59 -4.33 0.66
C PRO A 152 6.20 -5.65 1.15
N VAL A 153 5.47 -6.76 1.00
CA VAL A 153 5.93 -8.10 1.38
C VAL A 153 7.13 -8.51 0.52
N GLN A 154 7.01 -8.40 -0.80
CA GLN A 154 8.09 -8.80 -1.71
C GLN A 154 9.33 -7.90 -1.54
N ILE A 155 9.17 -6.59 -1.36
CA ILE A 155 10.27 -5.65 -1.13
C ILE A 155 10.99 -5.94 0.20
N ALA A 156 10.24 -6.23 1.26
CA ALA A 156 10.82 -6.50 2.58
C ALA A 156 11.64 -7.80 2.63
N ALA A 157 11.34 -8.77 1.76
CA ALA A 157 12.09 -10.01 1.60
C ALA A 157 13.41 -9.82 0.85
N ILE A 158 13.59 -8.72 0.11
CA ILE A 158 14.80 -8.45 -0.67
C ILE A 158 15.83 -7.73 0.21
N THR A 159 17.08 -8.20 0.13
CA THR A 159 18.21 -7.61 0.85
C THR A 159 18.38 -6.13 0.47
N PRO A 160 18.48 -5.21 1.44
CA PRO A 160 18.80 -3.81 1.19
C PRO A 160 20.04 -3.62 0.32
N GLY A 161 20.05 -2.57 -0.50
CA GLY A 161 21.14 -2.29 -1.44
C GLY A 161 21.07 -3.10 -2.74
N THR A 162 20.19 -4.10 -2.84
CA THR A 162 19.94 -4.84 -4.09
C THR A 162 19.18 -3.96 -5.08
N ASN A 163 19.52 -4.09 -6.37
CA ASN A 163 18.76 -3.48 -7.45
C ASN A 163 17.55 -4.37 -7.78
N VAL A 164 16.37 -3.76 -7.82
CA VAL A 164 15.13 -4.41 -8.27
C VAL A 164 14.63 -3.75 -9.54
N GLN A 165 14.04 -4.54 -10.43
CA GLN A 165 13.40 -4.04 -11.65
C GLN A 165 11.91 -3.92 -11.42
N LEU A 166 11.36 -2.74 -11.66
CA LEU A 166 9.93 -2.47 -11.58
C LEU A 166 9.39 -2.23 -12.99
N GLU A 167 8.27 -2.87 -13.32
CA GLU A 167 7.44 -2.45 -14.46
C GLU A 167 6.36 -1.53 -13.91
N ILE A 168 6.33 -0.28 -14.35
CA ILE A 168 5.38 0.74 -13.92
C ILE A 168 4.48 1.17 -15.08
N TRP A 169 3.27 1.60 -14.77
CA TRP A 169 2.37 2.30 -15.68
C TRP A 169 2.44 3.81 -15.41
N ARG A 170 2.83 4.58 -16.42
CA ARG A 170 2.85 6.05 -16.37
C ARG A 170 2.46 6.62 -17.72
N ASN A 171 1.55 7.60 -17.74
CA ASN A 171 1.10 8.29 -18.95
C ASN A 171 0.62 7.30 -20.04
N HIS A 172 -0.25 6.37 -19.64
CA HIS A 172 -0.85 5.36 -20.52
C HIS A 172 0.14 4.36 -21.16
N ALA A 173 1.34 4.21 -20.61
CA ALA A 173 2.34 3.29 -21.12
C ALA A 173 3.12 2.59 -20.00
N THR A 174 3.58 1.37 -20.29
CA THR A 174 4.49 0.63 -19.41
C THR A 174 5.92 1.17 -19.53
N ARG A 175 6.63 1.24 -18.41
CA ARG A 175 8.05 1.63 -18.33
C ARG A 175 8.77 0.70 -17.37
N GLU A 176 10.03 0.40 -17.66
CA GLU A 176 10.90 -0.29 -16.72
C GLU A 176 11.74 0.72 -15.94
N VAL A 177 11.80 0.54 -14.62
CA VAL A 177 12.59 1.38 -13.71
C VAL A 177 13.39 0.47 -12.78
N THR A 178 14.69 0.67 -12.75
CA THR A 178 15.57 -0.05 -11.81
C THR A 178 15.77 0.79 -10.55
N VAL A 179 15.49 0.20 -9.40
CA VAL A 179 15.60 0.88 -8.09
C VAL A 179 16.57 0.14 -7.18
N LYS A 180 17.52 0.86 -6.59
CA LYS A 180 18.39 0.31 -5.56
C LYS A 180 17.73 0.45 -4.18
N LEU A 181 17.33 -0.66 -3.55
CA LEU A 181 16.59 -0.62 -2.29
C LEU A 181 17.39 0.02 -1.15
N GLY A 182 16.70 0.80 -0.32
CA GLY A 182 17.21 1.32 0.95
C GLY A 182 16.94 0.37 2.10
N THR A 183 17.22 0.82 3.32
CA THR A 183 16.88 0.12 4.58
C THR A 183 15.63 0.74 5.20
N VAL A 184 14.77 -0.11 5.78
CA VAL A 184 13.68 0.37 6.65
C VAL A 184 14.28 0.91 7.95
N ALA A 185 14.09 2.20 8.23
CA ALA A 185 14.15 2.74 9.58
C ALA A 185 12.73 2.65 10.18
N ASP A 186 12.62 2.22 11.44
CA ASP A 186 11.33 1.98 12.10
C ASP A 186 10.44 3.23 12.10
N LYS A 187 9.47 3.24 11.17
CA LYS A 187 8.17 3.90 11.26
C LYS A 187 7.32 3.49 10.06
N SER A 188 6.18 2.86 10.34
CA SER A 188 5.16 2.47 9.38
C SER A 188 3.89 3.26 9.65
N THR A 189 3.30 3.86 8.62
CA THR A 189 1.92 4.34 8.61
C THR A 189 1.30 3.92 7.27
N ALA A 190 0.36 2.99 7.33
CA ALA A 190 -0.54 2.64 6.23
C ALA A 190 -1.94 3.17 6.58
N ALA A 191 -2.62 3.78 5.60
CA ALA A 191 -4.01 4.21 5.73
C ALA A 191 -4.88 3.44 4.73
N SER A 192 -6.01 2.93 5.21
CA SER A 192 -6.97 2.09 4.49
C SER A 192 -8.12 2.91 3.88
N ALA A 193 -8.65 2.45 2.74
CA ALA A 193 -9.76 3.06 2.00
C ALA A 193 -11.05 2.19 2.09
N GLY A 194 -12.23 2.84 2.11
CA GLY A 194 -13.57 2.22 2.16
C GLY A 194 -14.40 2.34 0.86
N PRO A 195 -15.59 1.69 0.77
CA PRO A 195 -16.32 1.47 -0.50
C PRO A 195 -17.37 2.55 -0.85
N HIS A 196 -17.85 2.55 -2.12
CA HIS A 196 -18.46 3.70 -2.84
C HIS A 196 -19.69 3.33 -3.73
N GLN A 197 -20.61 4.28 -4.02
CA GLN A 197 -21.69 4.29 -5.05
C GLN A 197 -22.02 5.73 -5.55
N GLU A 198 -22.86 5.88 -6.60
CA GLU A 198 -22.81 6.81 -7.76
C GLU A 198 -23.46 8.24 -7.71
N GLY A 199 -22.83 9.25 -8.37
CA GLY A 199 -23.50 10.31 -9.18
C GLY A 199 -22.97 11.79 -9.19
N GLY A 200 -22.44 12.30 -10.33
CA GLY A 200 -22.64 13.68 -10.90
C GLY A 200 -22.02 14.99 -10.37
N LYS A 201 -21.09 15.60 -11.16
CA LYS A 201 -20.44 16.96 -11.07
C LYS A 201 -19.81 17.41 -9.73
N LEU A 202 -18.57 16.96 -9.49
CA LEU A 202 -17.62 17.15 -8.37
C LEU A 202 -17.99 17.97 -7.12
N GLY A 203 -18.68 19.11 -7.19
CA GLY A 203 -19.11 19.88 -6.01
C GLY A 203 -17.97 20.39 -5.13
N LEU A 204 -16.83 20.76 -5.72
CA LEU A 204 -15.71 21.37 -5.02
C LEU A 204 -15.71 22.89 -5.17
N ALA A 205 -15.53 23.60 -4.05
CA ALA A 205 -15.02 24.97 -4.04
C ALA A 205 -13.60 24.97 -3.46
N VAL A 206 -12.68 25.50 -4.25
CA VAL A 206 -11.25 25.48 -3.94
C VAL A 206 -10.62 26.84 -4.21
N ARG A 207 -9.54 27.14 -3.48
CA ARG A 207 -8.66 28.28 -3.75
C ARG A 207 -7.19 27.85 -3.73
N PRO A 208 -6.29 28.59 -4.39
CA PRO A 208 -4.86 28.37 -4.24
C PRO A 208 -4.41 28.46 -2.78
N LEU A 209 -3.43 27.63 -2.41
CA LEU A 209 -2.73 27.76 -1.14
C LEU A 209 -1.93 29.07 -1.11
N THR A 210 -1.96 29.75 0.03
CA THR A 210 -1.05 30.85 0.35
C THR A 210 0.39 30.33 0.54
N ALA A 211 1.38 31.22 0.45
CA ALA A 211 2.79 30.84 0.64
C ALA A 211 3.11 30.28 2.04
N GLU A 212 2.29 30.60 3.04
CA GLU A 212 2.40 30.02 4.39
C GLU A 212 1.81 28.60 4.45
N GLU A 213 0.61 28.41 3.90
CA GLU A 213 -0.03 27.09 3.82
C GLU A 213 0.79 26.11 2.96
N GLN A 214 1.44 26.57 1.89
CA GLN A 214 2.37 25.77 1.08
C GLN A 214 3.57 25.26 1.89
N ARG A 215 4.13 26.11 2.76
CA ARG A 215 5.23 25.73 3.66
C ARG A 215 4.74 24.71 4.69
N GLY A 216 3.57 24.93 5.28
CA GLY A 216 2.96 24.00 6.24
C GLY A 216 2.64 22.64 5.63
N ALA A 217 2.13 22.60 4.40
CA ALA A 217 1.79 21.38 3.69
C ALA A 217 2.99 20.71 2.97
N ASN A 218 4.19 21.31 3.04
CA ASN A 218 5.41 20.85 2.35
C ASN A 218 5.16 20.54 0.86
N THR A 219 4.54 21.49 0.17
CA THR A 219 4.23 21.39 -1.26
C THR A 219 4.62 22.67 -2.00
N LYS A 220 4.94 22.54 -3.29
CA LYS A 220 5.23 23.68 -4.18
C LYS A 220 3.96 24.43 -4.63
N GLY A 221 2.78 23.87 -4.35
CA GLY A 221 1.49 24.43 -4.68
C GLY A 221 0.35 23.44 -4.43
N GLY A 222 -0.88 23.85 -4.76
CA GLY A 222 -2.07 23.06 -4.53
C GLY A 222 -3.28 23.94 -4.23
N LEU A 223 -4.44 23.32 -4.16
CA LEU A 223 -5.72 23.97 -3.98
C LEU A 223 -6.34 23.48 -2.68
N VAL A 224 -6.55 24.37 -1.70
CA VAL A 224 -7.27 24.00 -0.48
C VAL A 224 -8.77 23.95 -0.77
N VAL A 225 -9.41 22.90 -0.27
CA VAL A 225 -10.85 22.70 -0.35
C VAL A 225 -11.52 23.56 0.73
N GLU A 226 -12.28 24.56 0.32
CA GLU A 226 -13.08 25.38 1.24
C GLU A 226 -14.43 24.71 1.53
N ARG A 227 -14.94 23.98 0.55
CA ARG A 227 -16.20 23.25 0.65
C ARG A 227 -16.23 22.10 -0.34
N ALA A 228 -16.73 20.97 0.13
CA ALA A 228 -17.03 19.79 -0.67
C ALA A 228 -18.53 19.49 -0.58
N SER A 229 -19.16 19.18 -1.71
CA SER A 229 -20.54 18.73 -1.86
C SER A 229 -20.62 17.75 -3.04
N GLY A 230 -21.76 17.07 -3.22
CA GLY A 230 -21.95 16.15 -4.36
C GLY A 230 -20.85 15.10 -4.45
N PRO A 231 -20.31 14.80 -5.66
CA PRO A 231 -19.41 13.66 -5.86
C PRO A 231 -18.12 13.74 -5.07
N ALA A 232 -17.54 14.93 -4.85
CA ALA A 232 -16.31 15.03 -4.07
C ALA A 232 -16.58 14.71 -2.61
N ALA A 233 -17.69 15.21 -2.04
CA ALA A 233 -18.07 14.89 -0.66
C ALA A 233 -18.41 13.40 -0.51
N GLU A 234 -19.13 12.82 -1.49
CA GLU A 234 -19.46 11.39 -1.54
C GLU A 234 -18.22 10.51 -1.67
N ALA A 235 -17.22 10.95 -2.43
CA ALA A 235 -15.91 10.30 -2.54
C ALA A 235 -15.04 10.50 -1.29
N GLY A 236 -15.54 11.23 -0.29
CA GLY A 236 -14.91 11.42 1.00
C GLY A 236 -13.95 12.59 1.08
N ILE A 237 -13.94 13.51 0.10
CA ILE A 237 -13.19 14.76 0.16
C ILE A 237 -13.86 15.72 1.15
N GLN A 238 -13.05 16.41 1.95
CA GLN A 238 -13.50 17.24 3.06
C GLN A 238 -12.92 18.65 2.97
N PRO A 239 -13.58 19.66 3.56
CA PRO A 239 -12.96 20.97 3.78
C PRO A 239 -11.63 20.84 4.53
N GLY A 240 -10.61 21.58 4.07
CA GLY A 240 -9.25 21.51 4.60
C GLY A 240 -8.34 20.52 3.88
N ASP A 241 -8.87 19.62 3.05
CA ASP A 241 -8.03 18.83 2.14
C ASP A 241 -7.32 19.75 1.14
N VAL A 242 -6.11 19.37 0.74
CA VAL A 242 -5.36 20.07 -0.30
C VAL A 242 -5.28 19.20 -1.55
N VAL A 243 -5.88 19.65 -2.65
CA VAL A 243 -5.75 19.00 -3.97
C VAL A 243 -4.40 19.38 -4.57
N LEU A 244 -3.58 18.38 -4.87
CA LEU A 244 -2.21 18.53 -5.38
C LEU A 244 -2.10 18.17 -6.87
N ALA A 245 -2.87 17.18 -7.33
CA ALA A 245 -2.84 16.70 -8.70
C ALA A 245 -4.19 16.14 -9.14
N ALA A 246 -4.42 16.10 -10.46
CA ALA A 246 -5.54 15.42 -11.11
C ALA A 246 -4.99 14.47 -12.17
N ASN A 247 -5.38 13.19 -12.12
CA ASN A 247 -4.89 12.11 -12.98
C ASN A 247 -3.35 12.05 -13.03
N GLY A 248 -2.69 12.27 -11.89
CA GLY A 248 -1.23 12.28 -11.76
C GLY A 248 -0.54 13.57 -12.23
N SER A 249 -1.27 14.50 -12.86
CA SER A 249 -0.71 15.80 -13.27
C SER A 249 -0.91 16.86 -12.18
N PRO A 250 0.14 17.58 -11.75
CA PRO A 250 0.01 18.64 -10.75
C PRO A 250 -1.01 19.72 -11.14
N VAL A 251 -1.73 20.25 -10.15
CA VAL A 251 -2.67 21.38 -10.33
C VAL A 251 -2.35 22.50 -9.35
N TYR A 252 -2.28 23.72 -9.86
CA TYR A 252 -1.88 24.92 -9.10
C TYR A 252 -2.98 25.97 -9.02
N ASN A 253 -3.96 25.91 -9.93
CA ASN A 253 -5.09 26.83 -9.98
C ASN A 253 -6.39 26.10 -10.33
N ALA A 254 -7.52 26.75 -10.07
CA ALA A 254 -8.84 26.18 -10.31
C ALA A 254 -9.12 25.90 -11.80
N GLU A 255 -8.46 26.62 -12.71
CA GLU A 255 -8.61 26.44 -14.15
C GLU A 255 -7.98 25.14 -14.63
N GLU A 256 -6.77 24.83 -14.17
CA GLU A 256 -6.07 23.57 -14.41
C GLU A 256 -6.87 22.38 -13.88
N LEU A 257 -7.40 22.50 -12.66
CA LEU A 257 -8.27 21.47 -12.08
C LEU A 257 -9.53 21.28 -12.93
N ARG A 258 -10.20 22.37 -13.34
CA ARG A 258 -11.39 22.31 -14.20
C ARG A 258 -11.07 21.65 -15.54
N SER A 259 -9.97 22.02 -16.18
CA SER A 259 -9.54 21.43 -17.45
C SER A 259 -9.23 19.94 -17.33
N ALA A 260 -8.58 19.52 -16.24
CA ALA A 260 -8.32 18.11 -15.98
C ALA A 260 -9.62 17.31 -15.80
N VAL A 261 -10.60 17.90 -15.10
CA VAL A 261 -11.94 17.34 -14.91
C VAL A 261 -12.68 17.20 -16.25
N GLU A 262 -12.71 18.25 -17.07
CA GLU A 262 -13.41 18.23 -18.37
C GLU A 262 -12.82 17.22 -19.36
N LYS A 263 -11.51 16.96 -19.28
CA LYS A 263 -10.82 15.95 -20.10
C LYS A 263 -11.05 14.52 -19.60
N SER A 264 -11.49 14.37 -18.36
CA SER A 264 -11.69 13.07 -17.73
C SER A 264 -13.01 12.44 -18.19
N LYS A 265 -13.01 11.11 -18.36
CA LYS A 265 -14.21 10.35 -18.73
C LYS A 265 -14.56 9.39 -17.61
N GLY A 266 -15.77 9.52 -17.06
CA GLY A 266 -16.25 8.67 -15.98
C GLY A 266 -15.67 9.05 -14.61
N HIS A 267 -14.34 9.06 -14.46
CA HIS A 267 -13.66 9.38 -13.20
C HIS A 267 -12.46 10.31 -13.40
N VAL A 268 -12.16 11.13 -12.39
CA VAL A 268 -10.92 11.88 -12.22
C VAL A 268 -10.27 11.43 -10.90
N ALA A 269 -9.00 11.08 -10.94
CA ALA A 269 -8.23 10.74 -9.75
C ALA A 269 -7.61 12.02 -9.16
N LEU A 270 -8.16 12.50 -8.04
CA LEU A 270 -7.61 13.66 -7.34
C LEU A 270 -6.60 13.19 -6.29
N LEU A 271 -5.34 13.62 -6.41
CA LEU A 271 -4.37 13.49 -5.32
C LEU A 271 -4.68 14.56 -4.28
N ILE A 272 -5.16 14.14 -3.11
CA ILE A 272 -5.37 15.05 -1.99
C ILE A 272 -4.34 14.81 -0.90
N GLN A 273 -4.07 15.85 -0.11
CA GLN A 273 -3.33 15.77 1.14
C GLN A 273 -4.27 16.12 2.30
N ARG A 274 -4.36 15.20 3.26
CA ARG A 274 -5.12 15.34 4.51
C ARG A 274 -4.17 15.14 5.68
N GLY A 275 -3.85 16.23 6.39
CA GLY A 275 -2.74 16.25 7.34
C GLY A 275 -1.43 15.89 6.63
N ASP A 276 -0.73 14.87 7.13
CA ASP A 276 0.52 14.37 6.55
C ASP A 276 0.31 13.28 5.47
N SER A 277 -0.92 12.80 5.31
CA SER A 277 -1.24 11.69 4.39
C SER A 277 -1.61 12.20 3.01
N ARG A 278 -1.11 11.54 1.97
CA ARG A 278 -1.50 11.77 0.57
C ARG A 278 -2.22 10.54 0.02
N LEU A 279 -3.35 10.76 -0.64
CA LEU A 279 -4.14 9.70 -1.26
C LEU A 279 -4.77 10.17 -2.58
N PHE A 280 -4.86 9.25 -3.54
CA PHE A 280 -5.69 9.42 -4.72
C PHE A 280 -7.13 9.03 -4.41
N VAL A 281 -8.04 9.96 -4.63
CA VAL A 281 -9.48 9.76 -4.53
C VAL A 281 -10.07 9.77 -5.94
N PRO A 282 -10.64 8.65 -6.44
CA PRO A 282 -11.37 8.67 -7.68
C PRO A 282 -12.71 9.38 -7.46
N VAL A 283 -12.95 10.46 -8.19
CA VAL A 283 -14.21 11.21 -8.15
C VAL A 283 -14.90 11.07 -9.50
N ARG A 284 -16.20 10.76 -9.49
CA ARG A 284 -16.97 10.62 -10.72
C ARG A 284 -17.13 11.96 -11.44
N VAL A 285 -16.96 11.95 -12.75
CA VAL A 285 -17.17 13.10 -13.64
C VAL A 285 -18.22 12.72 -14.68
N GLY A 286 -19.43 13.26 -14.49
CA GLY A 286 -20.62 12.92 -15.27
C GLY A 286 -21.85 13.12 -14.43
#